data_AF-A0A0S7ER57-F1
#
_entry.id   AF-A0A0S7ER57-F1
#
_cell.length_a   1.000
_cell.length_b   1.000
_cell.length_c   1.000
_cell.angle_alpha   90.00
_cell.angle_beta   90.00
_cell.angle_gamma   90.00
#
_symmetry.space_group_name_H-M   'P 1'
#
loop_
_entity.id
_entity.type
_entity.pdbx_description
1 polymer ?
#
loop_
_entity_poly.entity_id
_entity_poly.type
_entity_poly.pdbx_seq_one_letter_code
_entity_poly.pdbx_strand_id
1 'polypeptide(L)'
;LNGYSLVDGYPKYIHKLGLPKSVRKIDAAVHIKNTGKTLLFVDEEYWSYDEATGTMDPGFPKSVEDDFPGMHDEFDAVTFHQGYLLFFHGNMQYEYSYRFR
;
A
#
# COMPACT_ATOMS: atom_id res chain seq x y z
N LEU A 1 -18.94 -6.10 17.71
CA LEU A 1 -18.07 -5.28 16.84
C LEU A 1 -17.02 -4.63 17.73
N ASN A 2 -15.81 -5.18 17.77
CA ASN A 2 -14.62 -4.45 18.22
C ASN A 2 -14.13 -3.63 17.01
N GLY A 3 -13.95 -2.32 17.15
CA GLY A 3 -13.54 -1.46 16.03
C GLY A 3 -13.92 0.02 16.12
N TYR A 4 -14.61 0.46 17.17
CA TYR A 4 -15.00 1.88 17.35
C TYR A 4 -14.02 2.72 18.17
N SER A 5 -13.08 2.08 18.87
CA SER A 5 -12.12 2.76 19.74
C SER A 5 -10.76 2.85 19.08
N LEU A 6 -10.11 4.03 19.18
CA LEU A 6 -8.70 4.18 18.85
C LEU A 6 -7.87 3.25 19.72
N VAL A 7 -6.90 2.58 19.09
CA VAL A 7 -5.94 1.71 19.79
C VAL A 7 -4.98 2.59 20.60
N ASP A 8 -4.65 2.15 21.81
CA ASP A 8 -3.69 2.85 22.67
C ASP A 8 -2.33 3.06 21.98
N GLY A 9 -1.71 4.21 22.22
CA GLY A 9 -0.43 4.60 21.63
C GLY A 9 -0.48 5.11 20.18
N TYR A 10 -1.66 5.42 19.63
CA TYR A 10 -1.85 6.11 18.35
C TYR A 10 -2.38 7.55 18.54
N PRO A 11 -2.12 8.50 17.60
CA PRO A 11 -1.43 8.32 16.31
C PRO A 11 0.07 8.09 16.43
N LYS A 12 0.66 7.43 15.43
CA LYS A 12 2.11 7.23 15.28
C LYS A 12 2.58 7.82 13.96
N TYR A 13 3.84 8.23 13.92
CA TYR A 13 4.45 8.69 12.68
C TYR A 13 4.68 7.54 11.69
N ILE A 14 4.39 7.77 10.41
CA ILE A 14 4.57 6.78 9.34
C ILE A 14 6.04 6.37 9.12
N HIS A 15 7.02 7.21 9.49
CA HIS A 15 8.43 6.81 9.45
C HIS A 15 8.76 5.66 10.41
N LYS A 16 7.91 5.38 11.41
CA LYS A 16 8.05 4.20 12.27
C LYS A 16 7.77 2.88 11.54
N LEU A 17 7.12 2.93 10.37
CA LEU A 17 6.93 1.78 9.48
C LEU A 17 8.19 1.48 8.64
N GLY A 18 9.21 2.36 8.69
CA GLY A 18 10.41 2.26 7.86
C GLY A 18 10.42 3.18 6.65
N LEU A 19 9.40 4.03 6.48
CA LEU A 19 9.40 5.06 5.43
C LEU A 19 10.45 6.14 5.70
N PRO A 20 11.13 6.66 4.66
CA PRO A 20 11.99 7.83 4.78
C PRO A 20 11.25 9.05 5.36
N LYS A 21 11.94 9.90 6.12
CA LYS A 21 11.34 11.14 6.68
C LYS A 21 10.94 12.17 5.61
N SER A 22 11.41 12.01 4.38
CA SER A 22 10.99 12.81 3.22
C SER A 22 9.56 12.50 2.80
N VAL A 23 9.07 11.27 3.02
CA VAL A 23 7.68 10.88 2.74
C VAL A 23 6.76 11.59 3.73
N ARG A 24 5.84 12.40 3.19
CA ARG A 24 4.94 13.24 4.00
C ARG A 24 3.50 12.72 4.07
N LYS A 25 3.07 11.97 3.06
CA LYS A 25 1.74 11.38 2.93
C LYS A 25 1.84 9.97 2.35
N ILE A 26 0.78 9.20 2.53
CA ILE A 26 0.54 7.93 1.85
C ILE A 26 -0.76 8.16 1.08
N ASP A 27 -0.74 7.91 -0.21
CA ASP A 27 -1.86 8.24 -1.09
C ASP A 27 -2.89 7.12 -1.06
N ALA A 28 -2.40 5.87 -1.09
CA ALA A 28 -3.23 4.69 -0.91
C ALA A 28 -2.49 3.57 -0.17
N ALA A 29 -3.24 2.70 0.49
CA ALA A 29 -2.69 1.54 1.19
C ALA A 29 -3.61 0.33 1.08
N VAL A 30 -3.05 -0.86 0.92
CA VAL A 30 -3.81 -2.11 0.81
C VAL A 30 -3.09 -3.24 1.52
N HIS A 31 -3.83 -3.94 2.39
CA HIS A 31 -3.36 -5.15 3.04
C HIS A 31 -3.79 -6.39 2.23
N ILE A 32 -2.82 -7.19 1.81
CA ILE A 32 -3.04 -8.42 1.03
C ILE A 32 -2.97 -9.60 1.99
N LYS A 33 -4.13 -9.96 2.54
CA LYS A 33 -4.25 -10.94 3.64
C LYS A 33 -3.50 -12.24 3.40
N ASN A 34 -3.48 -12.73 2.16
CA ASN A 34 -2.89 -14.03 1.86
C ASN A 34 -1.35 -14.00 1.78
N THR A 35 -0.73 -12.84 1.57
CA THR A 35 0.74 -12.68 1.59
C THR A 35 1.24 -12.14 2.92
N GLY A 36 0.37 -11.54 3.74
CA GLY A 36 0.77 -10.79 4.94
C GLY A 36 1.49 -9.48 4.61
N LYS A 37 1.43 -9.01 3.36
CA LYS A 37 2.05 -7.77 2.92
C LYS A 37 1.04 -6.63 2.93
N THR A 38 1.49 -5.46 3.36
CA THR A 38 0.77 -4.20 3.19
C THR A 38 1.54 -3.34 2.21
N LEU A 39 0.90 -3.01 1.08
CA LEU A 39 1.49 -2.11 0.09
C LEU A 39 1.10 -0.68 0.44
N LEU A 40 2.09 0.23 0.43
CA LEU A 40 1.92 1.65 0.71
C LEU A 40 2.35 2.44 -0.53
N PHE A 41 1.44 3.17 -1.15
CA PHE A 41 1.67 3.94 -2.37
C PHE A 41 1.94 5.41 -2.01
N VAL A 42 2.99 5.99 -2.61
CA VAL A 42 3.39 7.39 -2.44
C VAL A 42 3.87 7.91 -3.79
N ASP A 43 3.17 8.90 -4.34
CA ASP A 43 3.38 9.44 -5.67
C ASP A 43 3.48 8.30 -6.71
N GLU A 44 4.59 8.20 -7.45
CA GLU A 44 4.85 7.18 -8.49
C GLU A 44 5.55 5.93 -7.94
N GLU A 45 5.74 5.83 -6.62
CA GLU A 45 6.45 4.75 -5.95
C GLU A 45 5.53 3.98 -4.99
N TYR A 46 5.93 2.75 -4.65
CA TYR A 46 5.29 2.01 -3.58
C TYR A 46 6.29 1.22 -2.74
N TRP A 47 5.90 0.95 -1.50
CA TRP A 47 6.63 0.13 -0.52
C TRP A 47 5.83 -1.13 -0.21
N SER A 48 6.52 -2.24 0.03
CA SER A 48 5.94 -3.45 0.60
C SER A 48 6.38 -3.57 2.06
N TYR A 49 5.41 -3.55 2.97
CA TYR A 49 5.63 -3.76 4.41
C TYR A 49 5.24 -5.19 4.78
N ASP A 50 6.15 -5.90 5.43
CA ASP A 50 5.91 -7.23 5.97
C ASP A 50 5.31 -7.12 7.38
N GLU A 51 4.04 -7.50 7.53
CA GLU A 51 3.33 -7.44 8.81
C GLU A 51 3.86 -8.47 9.84
N ALA A 52 4.48 -9.56 9.38
CA ALA A 52 5.00 -10.60 10.26
C ALA A 52 6.34 -10.18 10.89
N THR A 53 7.21 -9.50 10.15
CA THR A 53 8.49 -8.99 10.66
C THR A 53 8.40 -7.56 11.19
N GLY A 54 7.37 -6.82 10.76
CA GLY A 54 7.19 -5.41 11.11
C GLY A 54 8.16 -4.48 10.39
N THR A 55 8.62 -4.83 9.19
CA THR A 55 9.66 -4.11 8.44
C THR A 55 9.33 -3.96 6.96
N MET A 56 9.93 -2.97 6.28
CA MET A 56 9.90 -2.89 4.82
C MET A 56 10.66 -4.05 4.18
N ASP A 57 10.11 -4.60 3.10
CA ASP A 57 10.80 -5.60 2.29
C ASP A 57 12.04 -5.00 1.60
N PRO A 58 13.14 -5.75 1.48
CA PRO A 58 14.30 -5.32 0.71
C PRO A 58 13.97 -5.07 -0.76
N GLY A 59 14.60 -4.06 -1.36
CA GLY A 59 14.39 -3.70 -2.76
C GLY A 59 13.20 -2.76 -3.01
N PHE A 60 12.63 -2.20 -1.95
CA PHE A 60 11.63 -1.13 -2.00
C PHE A 60 12.23 0.23 -1.59
N PRO A 61 11.71 1.37 -2.09
CA PRO A 61 10.54 1.49 -2.98
C PRO A 61 10.77 0.94 -4.38
N LYS A 62 9.67 0.69 -5.07
CA LYS A 62 9.64 0.37 -6.50
C LYS A 62 8.73 1.32 -7.24
N SER A 63 9.01 1.51 -8.52
CA SER A 63 8.12 2.21 -9.44
C SER A 63 6.78 1.47 -9.55
N VAL A 64 5.69 2.23 -9.45
CA VAL A 64 4.34 1.73 -9.72
C VAL A 64 4.24 1.28 -11.18
N GLU A 65 4.77 2.05 -12.13
CA GLU A 65 4.68 1.75 -13.56
C GLU A 65 5.37 0.42 -13.92
N ASP A 66 6.48 0.09 -13.25
CA ASP A 66 7.25 -1.13 -13.53
C ASP A 66 6.47 -2.41 -13.15
N ASP A 67 5.82 -2.42 -11.97
CA ASP A 67 5.12 -3.59 -11.45
C ASP A 67 3.59 -3.57 -11.74
N PHE A 68 3.03 -2.39 -12.06
CA PHE A 68 1.64 -2.16 -12.42
C PHE A 68 1.51 -1.32 -13.71
N PRO A 69 1.90 -1.87 -14.87
CA PRO A 69 2.00 -1.12 -16.12
C PRO A 69 0.66 -0.57 -16.59
N GLY A 70 0.67 0.69 -17.05
CA GLY A 70 -0.53 1.43 -17.47
C GLY A 70 -1.07 2.40 -16.41
N MET A 71 -0.43 2.47 -15.24
CA MET A 71 -0.71 3.45 -14.19
C MET A 71 0.50 4.39 -14.02
N HIS A 72 0.36 5.63 -14.47
CA HIS A 72 1.42 6.65 -14.51
C HIS A 72 1.19 7.82 -13.54
N ASP A 73 0.25 7.69 -12.60
CA ASP A 73 -0.19 8.78 -11.73
C ASP A 73 -0.47 8.26 -10.31
N GLU A 74 -0.63 9.20 -9.36
CA GLU A 74 -1.00 8.95 -7.97
C GLU A 74 -2.37 8.24 -7.87
N PHE A 75 -2.57 7.39 -6.85
CA PHE A 75 -3.85 6.73 -6.60
C PHE A 75 -4.64 7.40 -5.48
N ASP A 76 -5.94 7.54 -5.68
CA ASP A 76 -6.85 8.00 -4.62
C ASP A 76 -7.16 6.90 -3.60
N ALA A 77 -7.20 5.64 -4.08
CA ALA A 77 -7.46 4.48 -3.25
C ALA A 77 -7.04 3.17 -3.93
N VAL A 78 -6.79 2.15 -3.11
CA VAL A 78 -6.65 0.76 -3.55
C VAL A 78 -7.34 -0.19 -2.56
N THR A 79 -7.94 -1.26 -3.06
CA THR A 79 -8.45 -2.37 -2.24
C THR A 79 -8.07 -3.72 -2.82
N PHE A 80 -8.07 -4.75 -1.97
CA PHE A 80 -7.80 -6.12 -2.37
C PHE A 80 -9.06 -6.97 -2.20
N HIS A 81 -9.52 -7.56 -3.31
CA HIS A 81 -10.71 -8.41 -3.31
C HIS A 81 -10.53 -9.60 -4.26
N GLN A 82 -10.72 -10.81 -3.74
CA GLN A 82 -10.72 -12.06 -4.53
C GLN A 82 -9.49 -12.26 -5.45
N GLY A 83 -8.30 -11.82 -5.02
CA GLY A 83 -7.07 -11.95 -5.80
C GLY A 83 -6.82 -10.80 -6.78
N TYR A 84 -7.62 -9.74 -6.71
CA TYR A 84 -7.45 -8.54 -7.51
C TYR A 84 -7.11 -7.34 -6.63
N LEU A 85 -6.21 -6.50 -7.12
CA LEU A 85 -6.05 -5.14 -6.65
C LEU A 85 -6.94 -4.23 -7.50
N LEU A 86 -7.84 -3.50 -6.85
CA LEU A 86 -8.74 -2.54 -7.48
C LEU A 86 -8.22 -1.14 -7.14
N PHE A 87 -7.64 -0.47 -8.14
CA PHE A 87 -7.11 0.89 -8.02
C PHE A 87 -8.14 1.91 -8.48
N PHE A 88 -8.14 3.08 -7.84
CA PHE A 88 -9.04 4.20 -8.15
C PHE A 88 -8.22 5.47 -8.35
N HIS A 89 -8.52 6.18 -9.43
CA HIS A 89 -7.97 7.49 -9.73
C HIS A 89 -9.04 8.33 -10.43
N GLY A 90 -9.47 9.42 -9.78
CA GLY A 90 -10.59 10.25 -10.21
C GLY A 90 -11.87 9.43 -10.39
N ASN A 91 -12.38 9.38 -11.62
CA ASN A 91 -13.57 8.63 -11.99
C ASN A 91 -13.27 7.27 -12.66
N MET A 92 -12.02 6.81 -12.60
CA MET A 92 -11.56 5.58 -13.22
C MET A 92 -11.25 4.50 -12.17
N GLN A 93 -11.54 3.24 -12.53
CA GLN A 93 -11.20 2.05 -11.76
C GLN A 93 -10.37 1.10 -12.63
N TYR A 94 -9.29 0.57 -12.06
CA TYR A 94 -8.42 -0.41 -12.71
C TYR A 94 -8.39 -1.71 -11.89
N GLU A 95 -8.38 -2.85 -12.57
CA GLU A 95 -8.30 -4.16 -11.93
C GLU A 95 -7.01 -4.88 -12.32
N TYR A 96 -6.19 -5.21 -11.33
CA TYR A 96 -4.95 -5.96 -11.52
C TYR A 96 -5.06 -7.33 -10.87
N SER A 97 -4.87 -8.38 -11.67
CA SER A 97 -4.76 -9.76 -11.19
C SER A 97 -3.49 -9.90 -10.34
N TYR A 98 -3.65 -9.92 -9.03
CA TYR A 98 -2.56 -10.14 -8.08
C TYR A 98 -2.41 -11.64 -7.82
N ARG A 99 -1.76 -12.31 -8.76
CA ARG A 99 -1.29 -13.68 -8.56
C ARG A 99 0.04 -13.60 -7.84
N PHE A 100 0.21 -14.41 -6.81
CA PHE A 100 1.53 -14.64 -6.20
C PHE A 100 2.52 -14.94 -7.34
N ARG A 101 3.48 -14.04 -7.55
CA ARG A 101 4.68 -14.36 -8.31
C ARG A 101 5.63 -15.13 -7.41
#